data_AF-A0AA39PZ13-F1
#
_entry.id   AF-A0AA39PZ13-F1
#
_cell.length_a   1.000
_cell.length_b   1.000
_cell.length_c   1.000
_cell.angle_alpha   90.00
_cell.angle_beta   90.00
_cell.angle_gamma   90.00
#
_symmetry.space_group_name_H-M   'P 1'
#
loop_
_entity.id
_entity.type
_entity.pdbx_description
1 polymer ?
#
loop_
_entity_poly.entity_id
_entity_poly.type
_entity_poly.pdbx_seq_one_letter_code
_entity_poly.pdbx_strand_id
1 'polypeptide(L)'
;MIDDSQTQLQQGHEMKTTTSKVLLFPANGDEPHIVDMAFSVAGAKAHPRGFYKTAVDLRGLYGKYTAGYTRLLNFNVQDHGEQIDGQYHLYYNISPRLPVNFAMARVVDVDPKRPNSRSMWKGDVVIVKMREERVANDLKSMTYLDVSIAVQKTAEKTIRGWYNSDMWAPNARIHQESLDLCLANEEPTDPRLKLLRDRGAYELVTDEKMRRRQEKTFERVVADEKKRLMRHDKFESMVCAGCGASNLPTRSQCSKCKQVFYCSVECQRRDWREHKEHCT
;
A
#
# COMPACT_ATOMS: atom_id res chain seq x y z
N MET A 1 -59.85 -6.00 -2.90
CA MET A 1 -59.03 -6.50 -1.77
C MET A 1 -57.70 -6.90 -2.37
N ILE A 2 -56.79 -5.93 -2.44
CA ILE A 2 -55.43 -6.12 -2.96
C ILE A 2 -54.56 -6.26 -1.72
N ASP A 3 -53.79 -7.35 -1.73
CA ASP A 3 -52.98 -7.88 -0.65
C ASP A 3 -51.91 -6.88 -0.18
N ASP A 4 -52.01 -6.45 1.08
CA ASP A 4 -51.11 -5.52 1.79
C ASP A 4 -49.72 -6.13 2.11
N SER A 5 -49.36 -7.25 1.47
CA SER A 5 -48.12 -7.98 1.74
C SER A 5 -46.87 -7.44 1.03
N GLN A 6 -47.00 -6.43 0.16
CA GLN A 6 -45.85 -5.86 -0.60
C GLN A 6 -45.28 -4.54 -0.05
N THR A 7 -45.84 -4.01 1.04
CA THR A 7 -45.42 -2.69 1.60
C THR A 7 -44.44 -2.81 2.77
N GLN A 8 -43.73 -3.93 2.94
CA GLN A 8 -42.74 -4.14 4.03
C GLN A 8 -41.33 -4.53 3.55
N LEU A 9 -40.94 -4.22 2.32
CA LEU A 9 -39.58 -4.48 1.80
C LEU A 9 -38.72 -3.23 1.56
N GLN A 10 -39.07 -2.10 2.18
CA GLN A 10 -38.24 -0.89 2.19
C GLN A 10 -38.16 -0.27 3.59
N GLN A 11 -37.65 -1.02 4.55
CA GLN A 11 -36.95 -0.40 5.68
C GLN A 11 -35.48 -0.76 5.53
N GLY A 12 -34.74 0.13 4.85
CA GLY A 12 -33.29 0.05 4.76
C GLY A 12 -32.73 -0.05 6.17
N HIS A 13 -32.07 -1.17 6.47
CA HIS A 13 -31.31 -1.35 7.69
C HIS A 13 -30.21 -0.30 7.67
N GLU A 14 -30.45 0.82 8.34
CA GLU A 14 -29.56 1.98 8.41
C GLU A 14 -28.18 1.46 8.86
N MET A 15 -27.22 1.46 7.93
CA MET A 15 -25.88 0.93 8.21
C MET A 15 -25.22 1.85 9.23
N LYS A 16 -25.30 1.47 10.51
CA LYS A 16 -24.79 2.21 11.68
C LYS A 16 -23.29 2.50 11.50
N THR A 17 -23.01 3.61 10.84
CA THR A 17 -21.68 4.17 10.65
C THR A 17 -21.51 5.20 11.74
N THR A 18 -20.44 5.09 12.49
CA THR A 18 -20.08 6.05 13.53
C THR A 18 -18.77 6.72 13.17
N THR A 19 -18.51 7.89 13.73
CA THR A 19 -17.26 8.61 13.52
C THR A 19 -16.61 8.84 14.87
N SER A 20 -15.31 8.57 14.96
CA SER A 20 -14.53 8.83 16.17
C SER A 20 -13.13 9.28 15.80
N LYS A 21 -12.50 9.98 16.74
CA LYS A 21 -11.12 10.46 16.62
C LYS A 21 -10.13 9.33 16.77
N VAL A 22 -9.19 9.24 15.85
CA VAL A 22 -8.11 8.25 15.84
C VAL A 22 -6.76 8.94 15.76
N LEU A 23 -5.70 8.29 16.25
CA LEU A 23 -4.34 8.77 16.09
C LEU A 23 -3.73 8.15 14.83
N LEU A 24 -3.39 8.99 13.86
CA LEU A 24 -2.79 8.61 12.58
C LEU A 24 -1.28 8.83 12.61
N PHE A 25 -0.53 7.84 12.12
CA PHE A 25 0.90 7.93 11.81
C PHE A 25 1.06 7.90 10.29
N PRO A 26 1.20 9.05 9.63
CA PRO A 26 1.25 9.16 8.18
C PRO A 26 2.49 8.48 7.58
N ALA A 27 2.32 7.76 6.48
CA ALA A 27 3.41 7.03 5.83
C ALA A 27 4.51 7.95 5.28
N ASN A 28 4.14 9.17 4.89
CA ASN A 28 5.06 10.16 4.34
C ASN A 28 6.08 10.69 5.39
N GLY A 29 5.86 10.43 6.68
CA GLY A 29 6.74 10.87 7.76
C GLY A 29 6.32 12.14 8.47
N ASP A 30 5.15 12.71 8.16
CA ASP A 30 4.59 13.83 8.92
C ASP A 30 4.38 13.48 10.40
N GLU A 31 4.14 14.50 11.24
CA GLU A 31 3.90 14.26 12.66
C GLU A 31 2.56 13.53 12.90
N PRO A 32 2.52 12.61 13.90
CA PRO A 32 1.28 11.96 14.27
C PRO A 32 0.24 12.98 14.71
N HIS A 33 -1.00 12.79 14.27
CA HIS A 33 -2.08 13.72 14.56
C HIS A 33 -3.44 13.03 14.64
N ILE A 34 -4.41 13.73 15.21
CA ILE A 34 -5.77 13.22 15.36
C ILE A 34 -6.57 13.50 14.09
N VAL A 35 -7.26 12.48 13.58
CA VAL A 35 -8.18 12.59 12.45
C VAL A 35 -9.51 11.92 12.78
N ASP A 36 -10.60 12.40 12.19
CA ASP A 36 -11.91 11.75 12.30
C ASP A 36 -11.99 10.62 11.27
N MET A 37 -12.31 9.39 11.72
CA MET A 37 -12.49 8.25 10.82
C MET A 37 -13.84 7.57 11.04
N ALA A 38 -14.39 7.03 9.94
CA ALA A 38 -15.62 6.26 9.96
C ALA A 38 -15.37 4.84 10.47
N PHE A 39 -16.32 4.34 11.25
CA PHE A 39 -16.40 2.97 11.75
C PHE A 39 -17.67 2.34 11.19
N SER A 40 -17.52 1.30 10.38
CA SER A 40 -18.61 0.75 9.59
C SER A 40 -18.57 -0.78 9.52
N VAL A 41 -19.72 -1.39 9.20
CA VAL A 41 -19.82 -2.83 8.93
C VAL A 41 -18.97 -3.20 7.70
N ALA A 42 -18.91 -2.32 6.69
CA ALA A 42 -18.11 -2.53 5.50
C ALA A 42 -16.61 -2.52 5.82
N GLY A 43 -16.16 -1.64 6.72
CA GLY A 43 -14.80 -1.65 7.27
C GLY A 43 -14.50 -2.98 7.96
N ALA A 44 -15.39 -3.45 8.85
CA ALA A 44 -15.24 -4.74 9.52
C ALA A 44 -15.10 -5.93 8.55
N LYS A 45 -15.94 -5.98 7.51
CA LYS A 45 -15.91 -7.04 6.49
C LYS A 45 -14.64 -7.04 5.64
N ALA A 46 -13.98 -5.89 5.50
CA ALA A 46 -12.75 -5.77 4.71
C ALA A 46 -11.50 -6.29 5.47
N HIS A 47 -11.61 -6.50 6.79
CA HIS A 47 -10.50 -6.98 7.61
C HIS A 47 -10.39 -8.52 7.57
N PRO A 48 -9.16 -9.09 7.51
CA PRO A 48 -8.95 -10.54 7.32
C PRO A 48 -9.47 -11.44 8.44
N ARG A 49 -9.86 -10.87 9.59
CA ARG A 49 -10.48 -11.59 10.70
C ARG A 49 -11.59 -10.71 11.29
N GLY A 50 -12.76 -10.69 10.66
CA GLY A 50 -13.93 -9.88 11.07
C GLY A 50 -14.45 -10.23 12.47
N PHE A 51 -13.69 -9.88 13.52
CA PHE A 51 -13.98 -10.20 14.92
C PHE A 51 -15.10 -9.34 15.53
N TYR A 52 -15.42 -8.21 14.89
CA TYR A 52 -16.31 -7.18 15.43
C TYR A 52 -17.38 -6.81 14.41
N LYS A 53 -18.53 -6.35 14.92
CA LYS A 53 -19.67 -5.92 14.10
C LYS A 53 -19.34 -4.70 13.22
N THR A 54 -18.57 -3.76 13.75
CA THR A 54 -18.06 -2.58 13.04
C THR A 54 -16.55 -2.46 13.30
N ALA A 55 -15.83 -1.77 12.42
CA ALA A 55 -14.41 -1.46 12.59
C ALA A 55 -14.06 -0.19 11.82
N VAL A 56 -12.90 0.40 12.13
CA VAL A 56 -12.37 1.56 11.39
C VAL A 56 -12.27 1.22 9.90
N ASP A 57 -12.73 2.16 9.08
CA ASP A 57 -12.79 2.01 7.63
C ASP A 57 -11.48 2.42 6.97
N LEU A 58 -10.60 1.44 6.77
CA LEU A 58 -9.28 1.66 6.18
C LEU A 58 -9.28 1.59 4.65
N ARG A 59 -10.44 1.38 4.01
CA ARG A 59 -10.52 1.22 2.55
C ARG A 59 -10.08 2.48 1.82
N GLY A 60 -10.32 3.66 2.38
CA GLY A 60 -9.82 4.93 1.84
C GLY A 60 -8.29 5.06 1.90
N LEU A 61 -7.65 4.41 2.88
CA LEU A 61 -6.20 4.46 3.07
C LEU A 61 -5.46 3.38 2.30
N TYR A 62 -5.95 2.14 2.36
CA TYR A 62 -5.26 0.98 1.81
C TYR A 62 -5.90 0.43 0.52
N GLY A 63 -7.12 0.87 0.17
CA GLY A 63 -7.83 0.38 -1.00
C GLY A 63 -7.95 -1.15 -1.02
N LYS A 64 -7.55 -1.75 -2.14
CA LYS A 64 -7.56 -3.20 -2.33
C LYS A 64 -6.63 -3.98 -1.39
N TYR A 65 -5.66 -3.31 -0.76
CA TYR A 65 -4.73 -3.93 0.19
C TYR A 65 -5.33 -4.09 1.60
N THR A 66 -6.58 -3.68 1.79
CA THR A 66 -7.26 -3.87 3.09
C THR A 66 -7.41 -5.36 3.39
N ALA A 67 -7.91 -6.14 2.41
CA ALA A 67 -8.02 -7.58 2.51
C ALA A 67 -6.65 -8.25 2.35
N GLY A 68 -6.33 -9.21 3.22
CA GLY A 68 -5.09 -10.01 3.15
C GLY A 68 -3.83 -9.35 3.73
N TYR A 69 -3.71 -8.02 3.69
CA TYR A 69 -2.48 -7.31 4.16
C TYR A 69 -2.65 -6.44 5.40
N THR A 70 -3.87 -6.08 5.78
CA THR A 70 -4.09 -5.36 7.04
C THR A 70 -3.87 -6.28 8.24
N ARG A 71 -3.23 -5.76 9.27
CA ARG A 71 -2.92 -6.43 10.53
C ARG A 71 -3.32 -5.54 11.69
N LEU A 72 -3.41 -6.17 12.85
CA LEU A 72 -3.91 -5.57 14.07
C LEU A 72 -3.02 -6.01 15.24
N LEU A 73 -2.57 -5.06 16.04
CA LEU A 73 -1.98 -5.31 17.36
C LEU A 73 -2.82 -4.63 18.44
N ASN A 74 -2.90 -5.27 19.60
CA ASN A 74 -3.70 -4.78 20.72
C ASN A 74 -2.77 -4.41 21.87
N PHE A 75 -3.03 -3.27 22.52
CA PHE A 75 -2.36 -2.89 23.76
C PHE A 75 -3.32 -2.21 24.71
N ASN A 76 -2.99 -2.28 25.99
CA ASN A 76 -3.71 -1.60 27.05
C ASN A 76 -2.81 -0.54 27.66
N VAL A 77 -3.38 0.63 27.92
CA VAL A 77 -2.73 1.70 28.68
C VAL A 77 -3.48 1.86 30.00
N GLN A 78 -2.73 1.93 31.10
CA GLN A 78 -3.24 2.07 32.46
C GLN A 78 -2.33 3.03 33.23
N ASP A 79 -2.81 3.61 34.32
CA ASP A 79 -2.08 4.50 35.23
C ASP A 79 -1.67 5.86 34.61
N HIS A 80 -2.42 6.33 33.60
CA HIS A 80 -2.21 7.63 32.94
C HIS A 80 -3.45 8.54 32.98
N GLY A 81 -4.53 8.10 33.63
CA GLY A 81 -5.79 8.83 33.77
C GLY A 81 -6.81 8.48 32.69
N GLU A 82 -8.10 8.66 32.97
CA GLU A 82 -9.22 8.13 32.15
C GLU A 82 -9.15 8.52 30.66
N GLN A 83 -8.61 9.70 30.37
CA GLN A 83 -8.46 10.18 28.99
C GLN A 83 -7.47 9.32 28.19
N ILE A 84 -6.42 8.80 28.82
CA ILE A 84 -5.35 8.02 28.20
C ILE A 84 -5.53 6.52 28.46
N ASP A 85 -6.08 6.15 29.61
CA ASP A 85 -6.28 4.75 29.98
C ASP A 85 -7.36 4.10 29.11
N GLY A 86 -7.13 2.84 28.73
CA GLY A 86 -8.05 2.08 27.92
C GLY A 86 -7.40 1.01 27.04
N GLN A 87 -8.23 0.36 26.23
CA GLN A 87 -7.79 -0.62 25.25
C GLN A 87 -7.61 0.06 23.90
N TYR A 88 -6.53 -0.28 23.22
CA TYR A 88 -6.13 0.30 21.95
C TYR A 88 -5.83 -0.77 20.92
N HIS A 89 -6.22 -0.47 19.69
CA HIS A 89 -5.92 -1.26 18.52
C HIS A 89 -5.04 -0.44 17.58
N LEU A 90 -3.91 -1.02 17.16
CA LEU A 90 -3.01 -0.49 16.16
C LEU A 90 -3.23 -1.26 14.86
N TYR A 91 -3.84 -0.59 13.88
CA TYR A 91 -4.02 -1.09 12.53
C TYR A 91 -2.85 -0.69 11.65
N TYR A 92 -2.34 -1.64 10.88
CA TYR A 92 -1.26 -1.40 9.94
C TYR A 92 -1.31 -2.33 8.74
N ASN A 93 -0.59 -1.98 7.67
CA ASN A 93 -0.49 -2.82 6.49
C ASN A 93 0.94 -3.38 6.33
N ILE A 94 1.05 -4.53 5.65
CA ILE A 94 2.33 -5.16 5.31
C ILE A 94 2.49 -5.39 3.79
N SER A 95 1.62 -4.81 2.97
CA SER A 95 1.71 -4.97 1.52
C SER A 95 3.02 -4.41 0.98
N PRO A 96 3.77 -5.18 0.17
CA PRO A 96 4.99 -4.69 -0.45
C PRO A 96 4.72 -3.56 -1.45
N ARG A 97 3.46 -3.38 -1.87
CA ARG A 97 3.02 -2.33 -2.81
C ARG A 97 2.70 -0.99 -2.15
N LEU A 98 2.61 -0.93 -0.83
CA LEU A 98 2.47 0.32 -0.09
C LEU A 98 3.85 0.88 0.29
N PRO A 99 4.00 2.21 0.45
CA PRO A 99 5.27 2.81 0.86
C PRO A 99 5.64 2.38 2.28
N VAL A 100 6.95 2.41 2.60
CA VAL A 100 7.42 2.29 3.99
C VAL A 100 6.86 3.46 4.79
N ASN A 101 6.40 3.20 6.02
CA ASN A 101 5.94 4.26 6.90
C ASN A 101 7.13 4.96 7.57
N PHE A 102 7.44 6.18 7.13
CA PHE A 102 8.56 6.95 7.67
C PHE A 102 8.32 7.50 9.08
N ALA A 103 7.06 7.74 9.47
CA ALA A 103 6.74 8.14 10.84
C ALA A 103 7.05 6.99 11.81
N MET A 104 6.66 5.77 11.48
CA MET A 104 6.98 4.58 12.28
C MET A 104 8.49 4.31 12.32
N ALA A 105 9.20 4.50 11.20
CA ALA A 105 10.65 4.38 11.16
C ALA A 105 11.34 5.36 12.14
N ARG A 106 10.86 6.60 12.23
CA ARG A 106 11.29 7.59 13.24
C ARG A 106 10.98 7.12 14.67
N VAL A 107 9.79 6.59 14.91
CA VAL A 107 9.38 6.08 16.23
C VAL A 107 10.30 4.96 16.73
N VAL A 108 10.76 4.09 15.83
CA VAL A 108 11.62 2.95 16.17
C VAL A 108 13.11 3.18 15.92
N ASP A 109 13.50 4.41 15.58
CA ASP A 109 14.89 4.82 15.35
C ASP A 109 15.60 4.00 14.24
N VAL A 110 14.89 3.80 13.12
CA VAL A 110 15.41 3.11 11.94
C VAL A 110 15.54 4.10 10.79
N ASP A 111 16.74 4.20 10.22
CA ASP A 111 16.96 4.95 8.99
C ASP A 111 16.31 4.22 7.81
N PRO A 112 15.28 4.80 7.15
CA PRO A 112 14.62 4.16 6.02
C PRO A 112 15.54 3.96 4.81
N LYS A 113 16.62 4.75 4.69
CA LYS A 113 17.63 4.61 3.64
C LYS A 113 18.65 3.51 3.95
N ARG A 114 18.73 3.08 5.21
CA ARG A 114 19.60 2.00 5.69
C ARG A 114 18.80 1.04 6.56
N PRO A 115 17.79 0.35 5.96
CA PRO A 115 16.91 -0.51 6.71
C PRO A 115 17.72 -1.63 7.36
N ASN A 116 17.39 -1.94 8.62
CA ASN A 116 17.89 -3.14 9.26
C ASN A 116 17.21 -4.40 8.65
N SER A 117 17.56 -5.58 9.12
CA SER A 117 16.99 -6.84 8.63
C SER A 117 15.55 -7.12 9.09
N ARG A 118 14.93 -6.23 9.89
CA ARG A 118 13.55 -6.39 10.38
C ARG A 118 12.59 -5.70 9.41
N SER A 119 11.46 -6.35 9.14
CA SER A 119 10.41 -5.81 8.27
C SER A 119 9.82 -4.51 8.83
N MET A 120 9.37 -3.64 7.92
CA MET A 120 8.78 -2.35 8.26
C MET A 120 7.28 -2.27 8.02
N TRP A 121 6.60 -1.42 8.79
CA TRP A 121 5.21 -1.02 8.54
C TRP A 121 5.07 -0.37 7.17
N LYS A 122 3.94 -0.65 6.50
CA LYS A 122 3.62 -0.16 5.16
C LYS A 122 2.32 0.63 5.18
N GLY A 123 2.29 1.74 4.43
CA GLY A 123 1.16 2.68 4.44
C GLY A 123 0.98 3.36 5.79
N ASP A 124 -0.11 4.10 5.95
CA ASP A 124 -0.44 4.79 7.20
C ASP A 124 -0.67 3.78 8.33
N VAL A 125 -0.41 4.18 9.57
CA VAL A 125 -0.74 3.36 10.76
C VAL A 125 -1.79 4.10 11.57
N VAL A 126 -2.84 3.38 11.99
CA VAL A 126 -4.01 3.97 12.66
C VAL A 126 -4.18 3.35 14.03
N ILE A 127 -4.22 4.19 15.07
CA ILE A 127 -4.50 3.78 16.44
C ILE A 127 -5.90 4.22 16.84
N VAL A 128 -6.72 3.28 17.30
CA VAL A 128 -8.08 3.52 17.77
C VAL A 128 -8.21 3.14 19.25
N LYS A 129 -9.02 3.90 20.01
CA LYS A 129 -9.38 3.58 21.39
C LYS A 129 -10.73 2.88 21.42
N MET A 130 -10.87 1.90 22.29
CA MET A 130 -12.09 1.10 22.38
C MET A 130 -12.38 0.60 23.78
N ARG A 131 -13.65 0.25 23.97
CA ARG A 131 -14.18 -0.43 25.15
C ARG A 131 -14.98 -1.64 24.68
N GLU A 132 -14.58 -2.82 25.13
CA GLU A 132 -15.32 -4.07 24.89
C GLU A 132 -16.63 -4.06 25.66
N GLU A 133 -17.74 -4.23 24.95
CA GLU A 133 -19.05 -4.50 25.57
C GLU A 133 -19.27 -6.01 25.62
N ARG A 134 -19.52 -6.52 26.83
CA ARG A 134 -19.99 -7.89 27.01
C ARG A 134 -21.47 -7.93 26.69
N VAL A 135 -21.84 -8.36 25.49
CA VAL A 135 -23.23 -8.64 25.12
C VAL A 135 -23.48 -10.13 25.24
N ALA A 136 -24.63 -10.49 25.83
CA ALA A 136 -24.95 -11.86 26.22
C ALA A 136 -25.15 -12.85 25.05
N ASN A 137 -25.30 -12.39 23.80
CA ASN A 137 -25.54 -13.23 22.63
C ASN A 137 -24.82 -12.68 21.39
N ASP A 138 -23.76 -13.38 20.98
CA ASP A 138 -23.02 -13.39 19.70
C ASP A 138 -22.57 -12.08 19.01
N LEU A 139 -21.27 -12.11 18.63
CA LEU A 139 -20.35 -11.04 18.22
C LEU A 139 -20.01 -10.01 19.31
N LYS A 140 -18.70 -9.90 19.61
CA LYS A 140 -18.14 -8.85 20.47
C LYS A 140 -18.50 -7.47 19.88
N SER A 141 -19.34 -6.73 20.61
CA SER A 141 -19.66 -5.33 20.34
C SER A 141 -18.53 -4.46 20.88
N MET A 142 -18.03 -3.54 20.06
CA MET A 142 -17.00 -2.58 20.47
C MET A 142 -17.59 -1.18 20.42
N THR A 143 -17.39 -0.45 21.50
CA THR A 143 -17.64 1.00 21.53
C THR A 143 -16.32 1.69 21.29
N TYR A 144 -16.23 2.41 20.17
CA TYR A 144 -15.07 3.21 19.80
C TYR A 144 -15.14 4.56 20.50
N LEU A 145 -14.00 4.99 21.05
CA LEU A 145 -13.88 6.22 21.82
C LEU A 145 -12.91 7.16 21.11
N ASP A 146 -13.08 8.45 21.32
CA ASP A 146 -12.14 9.45 20.80
C ASP A 146 -10.76 9.26 21.43
N VAL A 147 -9.76 9.13 20.57
CA VAL A 147 -8.36 9.08 20.98
C VAL A 147 -7.90 10.49 21.36
N SER A 148 -7.30 10.63 22.54
CA SER A 148 -6.58 11.84 22.94
C SER A 148 -5.15 11.82 22.42
N ILE A 149 -4.68 12.93 21.87
CA ILE A 149 -3.29 13.08 21.41
C ILE A 149 -2.26 12.84 22.54
N ALA A 150 -2.68 13.00 23.80
CA ALA A 150 -1.83 12.73 24.96
C ALA A 150 -1.33 11.27 25.03
N VAL A 151 -2.01 10.31 24.39
CA VAL A 151 -1.56 8.91 24.32
C VAL A 151 -0.32 8.72 23.43
N GLN A 152 -0.01 9.68 22.55
CA GLN A 152 1.01 9.52 21.51
C GLN A 152 2.35 9.02 22.07
N LYS A 153 2.90 9.68 23.10
CA LYS A 153 4.20 9.29 23.69
C LYS A 153 4.18 7.87 24.27
N THR A 154 3.08 7.50 24.92
CA THR A 154 2.91 6.15 25.48
C THR A 154 2.78 5.11 24.36
N ALA A 155 2.04 5.42 23.30
CA ALA A 155 1.90 4.56 22.13
C ALA A 155 3.25 4.36 21.41
N GLU A 156 4.00 5.43 21.17
CA GLU A 156 5.33 5.37 20.53
C GLU A 156 6.32 4.51 21.34
N LYS A 157 6.32 4.65 22.67
CA LYS A 157 7.13 3.82 23.57
C LYS A 157 6.76 2.34 23.45
N THR A 158 5.47 2.03 23.45
CA THR A 158 4.96 0.66 23.29
C THR A 158 5.35 0.07 21.93
N ILE A 159 5.16 0.83 20.84
CA ILE A 159 5.53 0.45 19.47
C ILE A 159 7.03 0.16 19.37
N ARG A 160 7.88 1.03 19.92
CA ARG A 160 9.33 0.84 19.96
C ARG A 160 9.70 -0.43 20.73
N GLY A 161 9.04 -0.70 21.85
CA GLY A 161 9.22 -1.92 22.62
C GLY A 161 8.89 -3.18 21.81
N TRP A 162 7.74 -3.18 21.11
CA TRP A 162 7.35 -4.29 20.25
C TRP A 162 8.27 -4.50 19.06
N TYR A 163 8.67 -3.44 18.37
CA TYR A 163 9.55 -3.55 17.21
C TYR A 163 10.87 -4.23 17.54
N ASN A 164 11.41 -3.95 18.73
CA ASN A 164 12.68 -4.48 19.20
C ASN A 164 12.54 -5.85 19.86
N SER A 165 11.32 -6.32 20.15
CA SER A 165 11.10 -7.65 20.72
C SER A 165 11.03 -8.74 19.65
N ASP A 166 11.15 -9.98 20.09
CA ASP A 166 10.98 -11.15 19.22
C ASP A 166 9.50 -11.41 18.86
N MET A 167 8.56 -10.60 19.35
CA MET A 167 7.15 -10.69 18.94
C MET A 167 6.91 -10.10 17.55
N TRP A 168 7.73 -9.13 17.11
CA TRP A 168 7.57 -8.48 15.80
C TRP A 168 8.10 -9.34 14.65
N ALA A 169 9.26 -9.99 14.82
CA ALA A 169 9.95 -10.68 13.73
C ALA A 169 9.19 -11.91 13.13
N PRO A 170 8.57 -12.80 13.93
CA PRO A 170 7.77 -13.93 13.41
C PRO A 170 6.46 -13.47 12.78
N ASN A 171 5.80 -12.46 13.37
CA ASN A 171 4.55 -11.87 12.85
C ASN A 171 4.76 -11.04 11.57
N ALA A 172 6.00 -10.70 11.23
CA ALA A 172 6.33 -10.17 9.92
C ALA A 172 6.68 -11.29 8.90
N ARG A 173 7.40 -12.34 9.34
CA ARG A 173 7.91 -13.42 8.47
C ARG A 173 6.86 -14.46 8.06
N ILE A 174 6.06 -15.00 9.00
CA ILE A 174 4.97 -15.98 8.72
C ILE A 174 3.98 -15.40 7.70
N HIS A 175 3.85 -14.08 7.68
CA HIS A 175 2.90 -13.38 6.85
C HIS A 175 3.44 -12.99 5.47
N GLN A 176 4.75 -13.04 5.24
CA GLN A 176 5.35 -12.85 3.92
C GLN A 176 5.23 -14.15 3.10
N GLU A 177 5.46 -15.31 3.73
CA GLU A 177 5.29 -16.64 3.10
C GLU A 177 3.83 -16.97 2.78
N SER A 178 2.89 -16.61 3.66
CA SER A 178 1.44 -16.72 3.39
C SER A 178 0.95 -15.75 2.30
N LEU A 179 1.63 -14.60 2.15
CA LEU A 179 1.40 -13.61 1.10
C LEU A 179 1.82 -14.13 -0.28
N ASP A 180 2.99 -14.75 -0.36
CA ASP A 180 3.48 -15.37 -1.59
C ASP A 180 2.55 -16.49 -2.04
N LEU A 181 1.93 -17.21 -1.10
CA LEU A 181 0.89 -18.20 -1.36
C LEU A 181 -0.43 -17.59 -1.87
N CYS A 182 -0.86 -16.46 -1.31
CA CYS A 182 -2.10 -15.78 -1.72
C CYS A 182 -1.94 -15.08 -3.07
N LEU A 183 -0.81 -14.41 -3.30
CA LEU A 183 -0.45 -13.80 -4.58
C LEU A 183 -0.24 -14.83 -5.70
N ALA A 184 0.18 -16.06 -5.36
CA ALA A 184 0.22 -17.18 -6.30
C ALA A 184 -1.19 -17.67 -6.73
N ASN A 185 -2.22 -17.39 -5.92
CA ASN A 185 -3.60 -17.87 -6.13
C ASN A 185 -4.58 -16.78 -6.61
N GLU A 186 -4.20 -15.50 -6.58
CA GLU A 186 -4.96 -14.44 -7.25
C GLU A 186 -4.70 -14.50 -8.77
N GLU A 187 -5.75 -14.63 -9.58
CA GLU A 187 -5.66 -14.53 -11.05
C GLU A 187 -4.95 -13.19 -11.41
N PRO A 188 -3.79 -13.24 -12.07
CA PRO A 188 -3.08 -12.01 -12.40
C PRO A 188 -3.91 -11.20 -13.38
N THR A 189 -4.39 -10.03 -12.95
CA THR A 189 -5.09 -9.06 -13.80
C THR A 189 -4.16 -8.43 -14.83
N ASP A 190 -2.84 -8.57 -14.67
CA ASP A 190 -1.82 -8.19 -15.63
C ASP A 190 -1.55 -9.34 -16.63
N PRO A 191 -1.78 -9.14 -17.94
CA PRO A 191 -1.54 -10.14 -18.98
C PRO A 191 -0.11 -10.70 -19.00
N ARG A 192 0.89 -9.95 -18.51
CA ARG A 192 2.30 -10.39 -18.45
C ARG A 192 2.56 -11.41 -17.36
N LEU A 193 1.88 -11.27 -16.21
CA LEU A 193 1.98 -12.21 -15.09
C LEU A 193 1.20 -13.50 -15.37
N LYS A 194 0.11 -13.41 -16.15
CA LYS A 194 -0.62 -14.57 -16.68
C LYS A 194 0.27 -15.43 -17.59
N LEU A 195 1.04 -14.80 -18.48
CA LEU A 195 1.98 -15.47 -19.38
C LEU A 195 3.13 -16.21 -18.65
N LEU A 196 3.51 -15.75 -17.46
CA LEU A 196 4.55 -16.38 -16.63
C LEU A 196 4.03 -17.60 -15.85
N ARG A 197 2.78 -17.53 -15.36
CA ARG A 197 2.07 -18.67 -14.76
C ARG A 197 1.83 -19.78 -15.79
N ASP A 198 1.36 -19.42 -16.99
CA ASP A 198 1.04 -20.38 -18.07
C ASP A 198 2.29 -21.10 -18.62
N ARG A 199 3.49 -20.57 -18.34
CA ARG A 199 4.78 -21.19 -18.70
C ARG A 199 5.41 -22.02 -17.57
N GLY A 200 4.68 -22.28 -16.49
CA GLY A 200 5.10 -23.21 -15.42
C GLY A 200 6.23 -22.69 -14.51
N ALA A 201 6.41 -21.37 -14.39
CA ALA A 201 7.52 -20.79 -13.63
C ALA A 201 7.29 -20.72 -12.10
N TYR A 202 6.27 -21.40 -11.57
CA TYR A 202 5.96 -21.39 -10.14
C TYR A 202 5.72 -22.82 -9.62
N GLU A 203 6.80 -23.55 -9.38
CA GLU A 203 6.79 -24.66 -8.42
C GLU A 203 7.35 -24.15 -7.09
N LEU A 204 6.69 -24.51 -5.98
CA LEU A 204 7.18 -24.26 -4.63
C LEU A 204 8.49 -25.04 -4.43
N VAL A 205 9.62 -24.35 -4.56
CA VAL A 205 10.94 -24.96 -4.46
C VAL A 205 11.39 -24.98 -3.00
N THR A 206 11.28 -26.14 -2.37
CA THR A 206 11.81 -26.42 -1.02
C THR A 206 13.34 -26.69 -1.02
N ASP A 207 13.96 -26.79 -2.19
CA ASP A 207 15.40 -27.04 -2.36
C ASP A 207 16.19 -25.74 -2.58
N GLU A 208 17.08 -25.42 -1.62
CA GLU A 208 17.90 -24.20 -1.65
C GLU A 208 18.79 -24.07 -2.90
N LYS A 209 19.20 -25.18 -3.51
CA LYS A 209 20.00 -25.18 -4.74
C LYS A 209 19.16 -24.75 -5.95
N MET A 210 17.88 -25.11 -5.96
CA MET A 210 16.93 -24.72 -7.00
C MET A 210 16.39 -23.29 -6.73
N ARG A 211 16.25 -22.86 -5.46
CA ARG A 211 16.00 -21.45 -5.08
C ARG A 211 17.09 -20.52 -5.59
N ARG A 212 18.37 -20.87 -5.40
CA ARG A 212 19.51 -20.08 -5.93
C ARG A 212 19.54 -20.02 -7.47
N ARG A 213 18.97 -21.02 -8.17
CA ARG A 213 18.82 -20.99 -9.63
C ARG A 213 17.67 -20.09 -10.07
N GLN A 214 16.54 -20.13 -9.36
CA GLN A 214 15.42 -19.24 -9.61
C GLN A 214 15.76 -17.78 -9.29
N GLU A 215 16.47 -17.51 -8.19
CA GLU A 215 16.93 -16.17 -7.80
C GLU A 215 17.89 -15.59 -8.84
N LYS A 216 18.86 -16.37 -9.32
CA LYS A 216 19.72 -15.98 -10.46
C LYS A 216 18.96 -15.77 -11.76
N THR A 217 17.86 -16.49 -11.96
CA THR A 217 17.01 -16.34 -13.15
C THR A 217 16.16 -15.07 -13.03
N PHE A 218 15.62 -14.79 -11.85
CA PHE A 218 14.88 -13.58 -11.52
C PHE A 218 15.76 -12.34 -11.63
N GLU A 219 16.98 -12.36 -11.08
CA GLU A 219 17.96 -11.28 -11.24
C GLU A 219 18.29 -11.01 -12.72
N ARG A 220 18.41 -12.07 -13.54
CA ARG A 220 18.62 -11.92 -14.99
C ARG A 220 17.40 -11.31 -15.68
N VAL A 221 16.19 -11.73 -15.34
CA VAL A 221 14.94 -11.18 -15.90
C VAL A 221 14.75 -9.73 -15.49
N VAL A 222 15.00 -9.38 -14.22
CA VAL A 222 14.95 -8.00 -13.72
C VAL A 222 16.04 -7.15 -14.38
N ALA A 223 17.24 -7.68 -14.59
CA ALA A 223 18.30 -6.96 -15.31
C ALA A 223 17.94 -6.72 -16.79
N ASP A 224 17.34 -7.70 -17.47
CA ASP A 224 16.89 -7.55 -18.86
C ASP A 224 15.67 -6.62 -18.98
N GLU A 225 14.77 -6.62 -18.00
CA GLU A 225 13.63 -5.71 -17.97
C GLU A 225 14.05 -4.30 -17.61
N LYS A 226 15.04 -4.12 -16.71
CA LYS A 226 15.69 -2.83 -16.47
C LYS A 226 16.39 -2.32 -17.74
N LYS A 227 17.02 -3.20 -18.52
CA LYS A 227 17.56 -2.85 -19.85
C LYS A 227 16.47 -2.56 -20.89
N ARG A 228 15.24 -3.09 -20.74
CA ARG A 228 14.09 -2.75 -21.60
C ARG A 228 13.43 -1.44 -21.19
N LEU A 229 13.31 -1.16 -19.89
CA LEU A 229 12.82 0.09 -19.34
C LEU A 229 13.78 1.25 -19.64
N MET A 230 15.09 1.02 -19.53
CA MET A 230 16.10 1.99 -20.01
C MET A 230 16.08 2.17 -21.54
N ARG A 231 15.52 1.21 -22.30
CA ARG A 231 15.25 1.40 -23.74
C ARG A 231 13.96 2.19 -24.00
N HIS A 232 13.00 2.18 -23.08
CA HIS A 232 11.77 2.98 -23.13
C HIS A 232 12.00 4.44 -22.72
N ASP A 233 12.93 4.70 -21.80
CA ASP A 233 13.33 6.06 -21.39
C ASP A 233 14.01 6.84 -22.54
N LYS A 234 14.56 6.11 -23.53
CA LYS A 234 15.10 6.71 -24.76
C LYS A 234 14.02 7.17 -25.74
N PHE A 235 12.74 6.84 -25.51
CA PHE A 235 11.63 7.15 -26.41
C PHE A 235 10.66 8.21 -25.88
N GLU A 236 10.69 8.53 -24.58
CA GLU A 236 9.73 9.44 -23.94
C GLU A 236 10.16 10.93 -23.92
N SER A 237 11.27 11.29 -24.56
CA SER A 237 11.71 12.70 -24.70
C SER A 237 11.99 13.16 -26.13
N MET A 238 11.44 12.48 -27.15
CA MET A 238 11.58 12.97 -28.53
C MET A 238 10.55 14.05 -28.84
N VAL A 239 10.97 15.30 -28.64
CA VAL A 239 10.23 16.51 -29.02
C VAL A 239 10.67 16.95 -30.41
N CYS A 240 9.74 17.37 -31.27
CA CYS A 240 10.07 17.97 -32.56
C CYS A 240 10.81 19.29 -32.36
N ALA A 241 12.03 19.43 -32.89
CA ALA A 241 12.78 20.69 -32.81
C ALA A 241 12.10 21.85 -33.55
N GLY A 242 11.34 21.56 -34.62
CA GLY A 242 10.66 22.62 -35.41
C GLY A 242 9.27 23.05 -34.92
N CYS A 243 8.60 22.27 -34.06
CA CYS A 243 7.25 22.62 -33.58
C CYS A 243 6.94 22.30 -32.12
N GLY A 244 7.84 21.63 -31.39
CA GLY A 244 7.66 21.33 -29.97
C GLY A 244 6.69 20.17 -29.67
N ALA A 245 6.13 19.51 -30.68
CA ALA A 245 5.22 18.38 -30.46
C ALA A 245 5.97 17.16 -29.87
N SER A 246 5.41 16.56 -28.82
CA SER A 246 5.82 15.27 -28.26
C SER A 246 5.09 14.11 -28.96
N ASN A 247 5.60 12.88 -28.81
CA ASN A 247 5.05 11.65 -29.40
C ASN A 247 5.04 11.63 -30.94
N LEU A 248 6.22 11.77 -31.55
CA LEU A 248 6.36 11.76 -33.01
C LEU A 248 5.97 10.39 -33.61
N PRO A 249 4.97 10.33 -34.51
CA PRO A 249 4.46 9.06 -35.04
C PRO A 249 5.43 8.36 -36.00
N THR A 250 6.44 9.08 -36.51
CA THR A 250 7.44 8.55 -37.43
C THR A 250 8.79 9.22 -37.21
N ARG A 251 9.85 8.41 -37.19
CA ARG A 251 11.21 8.73 -36.72
C ARG A 251 12.02 9.58 -37.72
N SER A 252 11.57 10.78 -38.07
CA SER A 252 12.39 11.70 -38.88
C SER A 252 13.44 12.40 -38.02
N GLN A 253 14.61 11.77 -37.87
CA GLN A 253 15.80 12.40 -37.29
C GLN A 253 16.64 13.11 -38.36
N CYS A 254 17.42 14.11 -37.99
CA CYS A 254 18.39 14.72 -38.92
C CYS A 254 19.32 13.63 -39.49
N SER A 255 19.42 13.54 -40.82
CA SER A 255 20.22 12.50 -41.49
C SER A 255 21.71 12.61 -41.21
N LYS A 256 22.19 13.81 -40.87
CA LYS A 256 23.60 14.09 -40.57
C LYS A 256 23.95 13.73 -39.11
N CYS A 257 23.46 14.50 -38.14
CA CYS A 257 23.86 14.33 -36.73
C CYS A 257 23.08 13.23 -35.99
N LYS A 258 21.85 12.89 -36.44
CA LYS A 258 20.93 11.94 -35.77
C LYS A 258 20.59 12.31 -34.30
N GLN A 259 20.83 13.54 -33.89
CA GLN A 259 20.61 14.02 -32.51
C GLN A 259 19.28 14.77 -32.31
N VAL A 260 18.71 15.34 -33.38
CA VAL A 260 17.44 16.09 -33.35
C VAL A 260 16.35 15.38 -34.15
N PHE A 261 15.11 15.53 -33.70
CA PHE A 261 13.94 14.86 -34.26
C PHE A 261 12.92 15.87 -34.80
N TYR A 262 12.19 15.46 -35.83
CA TYR A 262 11.18 16.26 -36.51
C TYR A 262 9.93 15.43 -36.77
N CYS A 263 8.75 16.05 -36.74
CA CYS A 263 7.51 15.40 -37.19
C CYS A 263 7.37 15.38 -38.71
N SER A 264 8.07 16.27 -39.43
CA SER A 264 7.99 16.41 -40.88
C SER A 264 9.23 17.08 -41.46
N VAL A 265 9.44 16.94 -42.77
CA VAL A 265 10.49 17.65 -43.53
C VAL A 265 10.31 19.17 -43.44
N GLU A 266 9.09 19.66 -43.26
CA GLU A 266 8.79 21.08 -43.09
C GLU A 266 9.33 21.60 -41.76
N CYS A 267 9.15 20.84 -40.67
CA CYS A 267 9.72 21.18 -39.37
C CYS A 267 11.25 21.14 -39.39
N GLN A 268 11.85 20.21 -40.15
CA GLN A 268 13.30 20.20 -40.39
C GLN A 268 13.76 21.45 -41.12
N ARG A 269 13.08 21.87 -42.19
CA ARG A 269 13.43 23.08 -42.94
C ARG A 269 13.28 24.36 -42.11
N ARG A 270 12.29 24.39 -41.22
CA ARG A 270 12.07 25.52 -40.30
C ARG A 270 13.23 25.67 -39.31
N ASP A 271 13.62 24.56 -38.68
CA ASP A 271 14.71 24.51 -37.69
C ASP A 271 16.10 24.64 -38.34
N TRP A 272 16.25 24.31 -39.64
CA TRP A 272 17.54 24.25 -40.33
C TRP A 272 18.38 25.54 -40.24
N ARG A 273 17.74 26.71 -40.14
CA ARG A 273 18.46 27.98 -40.02
C ARG A 273 19.32 28.04 -38.76
N GLU A 274 18.83 27.48 -37.66
CA GLU A 274 19.51 27.45 -36.36
C GLU A 274 20.31 26.15 -36.21
N HIS A 275 19.70 25.01 -36.56
CA HIS A 275 20.34 23.69 -36.42
C HIS A 275 21.65 23.54 -37.22
N LYS A 276 21.76 24.14 -38.42
CA LYS A 276 22.92 23.98 -39.30
C LYS A 276 24.25 24.40 -38.64
N GLU A 277 24.21 25.34 -37.70
CA GLU A 277 25.41 25.88 -37.04
C GLU A 277 26.06 24.87 -36.09
N HIS A 278 25.27 23.92 -35.59
CA HIS A 278 25.70 22.92 -34.61
C HIS A 278 25.51 21.48 -35.13
N CYS A 279 25.17 21.33 -36.42
CA CYS A 279 24.94 20.03 -37.04
C CYS A 279 26.27 19.36 -37.45
N THR A 280 26.81 18.51 -36.58
CA THR A 280 28.01 17.70 -36.81
C THR A 280 27.69 16.36 -37.41
#